data_AF-A0A0L8GL71-F1
#
_entry.id   AF-A0A0L8GL71-F1
#
_cell.length_a   1.000
_cell.length_b   1.000
_cell.length_c   1.000
_cell.angle_alpha   90.00
_cell.angle_beta   90.00
_cell.angle_gamma   90.00
#
_symmetry.space_group_name_H-M   'P 1'
#
loop_
_entity.id
_entity.type
_entity.pdbx_description
1 polymer ?
#
loop_
_entity_poly.entity_id
_entity_poly.type
_entity_poly.pdbx_seq_one_letter_code
_entity_poly.pdbx_strand_id
1 'polypeptide(L)'
;MMFIADNVNFLTADGLKFTHPLHHLGKSTNDLPVLAIDSFRHMYVFPHSVKENIAKSSLLKQFIDDLHSGKLHREFHHGPDPTEPPQITDDIKVMTNNDQDAKQPTSPPESTFKKLKPSRNRYTLVRDEL
;
A
#
# COMPACT_ATOMS: atom_id res chain seq x y z
N MET A 1 24.18 -18.14 -9.37
CA MET A 1 23.98 -16.82 -8.74
C MET A 1 22.49 -16.53 -8.79
N MET A 2 21.79 -16.86 -7.72
CA MET A 2 20.34 -16.72 -7.60
C MET A 2 20.09 -15.33 -7.02
N PHE A 3 19.54 -14.41 -7.81
CA PHE A 3 18.99 -13.19 -7.26
C PHE A 3 17.80 -13.61 -6.41
N ILE A 4 17.85 -13.32 -5.10
CA ILE A 4 16.68 -13.40 -4.23
C ILE A 4 15.75 -12.31 -4.77
N ALA A 5 14.81 -12.71 -5.64
CA ALA A 5 13.78 -11.82 -6.13
C ALA A 5 12.92 -11.40 -4.93
N ASP A 6 12.60 -10.12 -4.88
CA ASP A 6 11.92 -9.41 -3.80
C ASP A 6 10.75 -10.20 -3.20
N ASN A 7 10.53 -10.06 -1.88
CA ASN A 7 9.54 -10.81 -1.06
C ASN A 7 8.06 -10.46 -1.41
N VAL A 8 7.66 -10.58 -2.68
CA VAL A 8 6.33 -10.25 -3.18
C VAL A 8 5.87 -11.34 -4.15
N ASN A 9 4.61 -11.77 -4.01
CA ASN A 9 3.99 -12.73 -4.91
C ASN A 9 3.24 -12.00 -6.03
N PHE A 10 3.52 -12.35 -7.29
CA PHE A 10 2.80 -11.83 -8.45
C PHE A 10 1.58 -12.69 -8.75
N LEU A 11 0.40 -12.08 -8.75
CA LEU A 11 -0.87 -12.75 -8.96
C LEU A 11 -1.70 -12.01 -10.00
N THR A 12 -2.57 -12.75 -10.68
CA THR A 12 -3.64 -12.19 -11.50
C THR A 12 -4.99 -12.66 -10.95
N ALA A 13 -6.03 -11.84 -11.11
CA ALA A 13 -7.37 -12.15 -10.64
C ALA A 13 -8.42 -11.65 -11.64
N ASP A 14 -9.54 -12.36 -11.71
CA ASP A 14 -10.69 -11.97 -12.51
C ASP A 14 -11.47 -10.85 -11.80
N GLY A 15 -11.45 -9.64 -12.37
CA GLY A 15 -12.10 -8.48 -11.77
C GLY A 15 -13.62 -8.62 -11.60
N LEU A 16 -14.28 -9.50 -12.36
CA LEU A 16 -15.71 -9.79 -12.21
C LEU A 16 -15.99 -10.68 -10.99
N LYS A 17 -15.04 -11.53 -10.60
CA LYS A 17 -15.14 -12.39 -9.40
C LYS A 17 -14.64 -11.69 -8.14
N PHE A 18 -13.67 -10.79 -8.29
CA PHE A 18 -13.03 -10.06 -7.18
C PHE A 18 -13.56 -8.62 -7.05
N THR A 19 -14.86 -8.42 -7.30
CA THR A 19 -15.53 -7.11 -7.19
C THR A 19 -15.47 -6.51 -5.79
N HIS A 20 -15.55 -7.35 -4.75
CA HIS A 20 -15.47 -6.89 -3.36
C HIS A 20 -14.08 -6.30 -3.01
N PRO A 21 -12.93 -6.96 -3.29
CA PRO A 21 -11.62 -6.33 -3.22
C PRO A 21 -11.47 -5.06 -4.05
N LEU A 22 -12.01 -5.02 -5.28
CA LEU A 22 -11.99 -3.80 -6.10
C LEU A 22 -12.71 -2.63 -5.41
N HIS A 23 -13.87 -2.88 -4.82
CA HIS A 23 -14.61 -1.85 -4.10
C HIS A 23 -13.83 -1.29 -2.90
N HIS A 24 -13.08 -2.14 -2.18
CA HIS A 24 -12.19 -1.69 -1.11
C HIS A 24 -11.04 -0.79 -1.59
N LEU A 25 -10.66 -0.87 -2.87
CA LEU A 25 -9.71 0.04 -3.52
C LEU A 25 -10.38 1.31 -4.06
N GLY A 26 -11.69 1.49 -3.86
CA GLY A 26 -12.46 2.57 -4.49
C GLY A 26 -12.55 2.41 -6.02
N LYS A 27 -12.48 1.16 -6.51
CA LYS A 27 -12.53 0.82 -7.93
C LYS A 27 -13.73 -0.07 -8.24
N SER A 28 -14.07 -0.13 -9.52
CA SER A 28 -15.14 -0.94 -10.09
C SER A 28 -14.62 -1.77 -11.26
N THR A 29 -15.47 -2.61 -11.84
CA THR A 29 -15.15 -3.37 -13.05
C THR A 29 -14.89 -2.47 -14.27
N ASN A 30 -15.38 -1.22 -14.24
CA ASN A 30 -15.15 -0.25 -15.31
C ASN A 30 -13.74 0.34 -15.28
N ASP A 31 -13.05 0.25 -14.14
CA ASP A 31 -11.69 0.76 -13.96
C ASP A 31 -10.61 -0.24 -14.42
N LEU A 32 -11.02 -1.42 -14.90
CA LEU A 32 -10.07 -2.46 -15.29
C LEU A 32 -9.25 -2.05 -16.54
N PRO A 33 -7.95 -2.41 -16.59
CA PRO A 33 -7.21 -3.19 -15.60
C PRO A 33 -6.71 -2.33 -14.42
N VAL A 34 -6.77 -2.91 -13.22
CA VAL A 34 -6.23 -2.32 -11.98
C VAL A 34 -5.03 -3.13 -11.52
N LEU A 35 -3.94 -2.46 -11.17
CA LEU A 35 -2.77 -3.05 -10.51
C LEU A 35 -2.71 -2.53 -9.07
N ALA A 36 -2.55 -3.42 -8.11
CA ALA A 36 -2.45 -3.06 -6.70
C ALA A 36 -1.54 -4.04 -5.95
N ILE A 37 -0.98 -3.58 -4.83
CA ILE A 37 -0.27 -4.41 -3.85
C ILE A 37 -1.21 -4.60 -2.64
N ASP A 38 -1.36 -5.82 -2.16
CA ASP A 38 -1.91 -6.11 -0.83
C ASP A 38 -0.79 -6.58 0.10
N SER A 39 -0.46 -5.77 1.10
CA SER A 39 0.58 -6.05 2.11
C SER A 39 0.09 -6.92 3.28
N PHE A 40 -1.17 -7.36 3.24
CA PHE A 40 -1.95 -7.90 4.35
C PHE A 40 -2.21 -6.94 5.53
N ARG A 41 -1.71 -5.70 5.43
CA ARG A 41 -2.03 -4.59 6.34
C ARG A 41 -2.92 -3.58 5.61
N HIS A 42 -2.41 -3.04 4.51
CA HIS A 42 -3.12 -2.13 3.61
C HIS A 42 -3.00 -2.58 2.14
N MET A 43 -3.89 -2.06 1.31
CA MET A 43 -3.78 -2.20 -0.14
C MET A 43 -3.40 -0.86 -0.79
N TYR A 44 -2.49 -0.90 -1.77
CA TYR A 44 -1.97 0.27 -2.48
C TYR A 44 -2.27 0.13 -3.97
N VAL A 45 -2.94 1.10 -4.57
CA VAL A 45 -3.19 1.12 -6.02
C VAL A 45 -1.97 1.68 -6.73
N PHE A 46 -1.58 1.06 -7.84
CA PHE A 46 -0.52 1.59 -8.69
C PHE A 46 -0.91 2.97 -9.23
N PRO A 47 -0.08 4.01 -9.06
CA PRO A 47 -0.48 5.39 -9.33
C PRO A 47 -0.52 5.75 -10.83
N HIS A 48 -0.02 4.90 -11.71
CA HIS A 48 0.06 5.16 -13.15
C HIS A 48 -0.92 4.32 -13.97
N SER A 49 -1.25 4.79 -15.18
CA SER A 49 -2.06 4.02 -16.14
C SER A 49 -1.39 2.69 -16.44
N VAL A 50 -2.03 1.58 -16.03
CA VAL A 50 -1.53 0.21 -16.22
C VAL A 50 -1.31 -0.08 -17.71
N LYS A 51 -2.27 0.29 -18.56
CA LYS A 51 -2.22 0.03 -20.01
C LYS A 51 -1.00 0.65 -20.69
N GLU A 52 -0.58 1.83 -20.24
CA GLU A 52 0.51 2.58 -20.87
C GLU A 52 1.87 2.34 -20.22
N ASN A 53 1.89 2.00 -18.92
CA ASN A 53 3.11 2.09 -18.12
C ASN A 53 3.61 0.74 -17.60
N ILE A 54 2.82 -0.35 -17.68
CA ILE A 54 3.26 -1.65 -17.19
C ILE A 54 4.47 -2.21 -17.95
N ALA A 55 4.64 -1.85 -19.22
CA ALA A 55 5.81 -2.22 -20.03
C ALA A 55 7.10 -1.51 -19.58
N LYS A 56 6.98 -0.39 -18.84
CA LYS A 56 8.12 0.34 -18.27
C LYS A 56 8.51 -0.33 -16.94
N SER A 57 9.37 -1.34 -17.01
CA SER A 57 9.79 -2.15 -15.85
C SER A 57 10.27 -1.32 -14.64
N SER A 58 10.85 -0.13 -14.87
CA SER A 58 11.30 0.77 -13.81
C SER A 58 10.18 1.23 -12.86
N LEU A 59 8.96 1.46 -13.37
CA LEU A 59 7.85 1.94 -12.54
C LEU A 59 7.29 0.84 -11.65
N LEU A 60 7.21 -0.39 -12.15
CA LEU A 60 6.78 -1.53 -11.35
C LEU A 60 7.82 -1.84 -10.25
N LYS A 61 9.11 -1.77 -10.60
CA LYS A 61 10.17 -1.92 -9.61
C LYS A 61 10.12 -0.83 -8.54
N GLN A 62 9.96 0.44 -8.92
CA GLN A 62 9.82 1.54 -7.97
C GLN A 62 8.63 1.34 -7.03
N PHE A 63 7.51 0.81 -7.54
CA PHE A 63 6.34 0.56 -6.72
C PHE A 63 6.58 -0.53 -5.64
N ILE A 64 7.39 -1.54 -5.96
CA ILE A 64 7.84 -2.56 -5.00
C ILE A 64 8.88 -1.97 -4.03
N ASP A 65 9.82 -1.16 -4.51
CA ASP A 65 10.81 -0.47 -3.67
C ASP A 65 10.10 0.49 -2.67
N ASP A 66 9.05 1.18 -3.10
CA ASP A 66 8.21 2.07 -2.27
C ASP A 66 7.42 1.29 -1.20
N LEU A 67 7.02 0.05 -1.49
CA LEU A 67 6.43 -0.85 -0.49
C LEU A 67 7.46 -1.21 0.59
N HIS A 68 8.64 -1.69 0.18
CA HIS A 68 9.66 -2.19 1.10
C HIS A 68 10.29 -1.08 1.95
N SER A 69 10.42 0.14 1.40
CA SER A 69 10.87 1.32 2.16
C SER A 69 9.82 1.86 3.14
N GLY A 70 8.60 1.33 3.13
CA GLY A 70 7.49 1.84 3.92
C GLY A 70 6.92 3.18 3.44
N LYS A 71 7.40 3.70 2.30
CA LYS A 71 6.90 4.94 1.70
C LYS A 71 5.41 4.85 1.42
N LEU A 72 4.94 3.75 0.81
CA LEU A 72 3.52 3.59 0.53
C LEU A 72 2.66 3.69 1.80
N HIS A 73 3.13 3.14 2.92
CA HIS A 73 2.42 3.25 4.20
C HIS A 73 2.45 4.68 4.76
N ARG A 74 3.60 5.34 4.73
CA ARG A 74 3.76 6.73 5.18
C ARG A 74 2.87 7.66 4.36
N GLU A 75 2.93 7.59 3.03
CA GLU A 75 2.14 8.45 2.15
C GLU A 75 0.65 8.21 2.28
N PHE A 76 0.26 6.97 2.57
CA PHE A 76 -1.14 6.63 2.81
C PHE A 76 -1.70 7.32 4.07
N HIS A 77 -0.89 7.50 5.12
CA HIS A 77 -1.32 8.15 6.36
C HIS A 77 -1.07 9.66 6.41
N HIS A 78 -0.01 10.14 5.74
CA HIS A 78 0.49 11.50 5.88
C HIS A 78 0.39 12.32 4.58
N GLY A 79 -0.05 11.71 3.47
CA GLY A 79 0.02 12.33 2.15
C GLY A 79 1.42 12.23 1.53
N PRO A 80 1.59 12.70 0.28
CA PRO A 80 2.85 12.57 -0.46
C PRO A 80 4.05 13.13 0.30
N ASP A 81 5.20 12.48 0.18
CA ASP A 81 6.42 13.00 0.79
C ASP A 81 6.80 14.37 0.19
N PRO A 82 7.34 15.30 1.00
CA PRO A 82 7.86 16.56 0.48
C PRO A 82 8.96 16.29 -0.56
N THR A 83 8.77 16.82 -1.77
CA THR A 83 9.68 16.59 -2.90
C THR A 83 10.99 17.36 -2.79
N GLU A 84 11.16 18.20 -1.77
CA GLU A 84 12.35 19.02 -1.54
C GLU A 84 13.13 18.53 -0.30
N PRO A 85 14.47 18.40 -0.38
CA PRO A 85 15.27 18.15 0.80
C PRO A 85 15.04 19.29 1.81
N PRO A 86 14.96 19.00 3.12
CA PRO A 86 14.75 20.03 4.13
C PRO A 86 15.89 21.05 4.02
N GLN A 87 15.57 22.25 3.57
CA GLN A 87 16.49 23.38 3.69
C GLN A 87 16.64 23.65 5.19
N ILE A 88 17.83 23.40 5.72
CA ILE A 88 18.19 23.77 7.08
C ILE A 88 18.26 25.30 7.08
N THR A 89 17.14 25.94 7.40
CA THR A 89 17.13 27.34 7.82
C THR A 89 17.29 27.34 9.34
N ASP A 90 18.45 27.80 9.81
CA ASP A 90 18.79 28.02 11.22
C ASP A 90 17.89 29.10 11.82
N ASP A 91 16.60 28.80 12.03
CA ASP A 91 15.68 29.67 12.76
C ASP A 91 15.11 28.90 13.93
N ILE A 92 15.76 29.07 15.08
CA ILE A 92 15.27 28.66 16.40
C ILE A 92 13.95 29.40 16.64
N LYS A 93 12.83 28.78 16.29
CA LYS A 93 11.50 29.21 16.73
C LYS A 93 10.95 28.16 17.69
N VAL A 94 11.06 28.49 18.98
CA VAL A 94 10.32 27.85 20.07
C VAL A 94 8.83 27.91 19.71
N MET A 95 8.27 26.79 19.25
CA MET A 95 6.82 26.61 19.16
C MET A 95 6.38 25.81 20.38
N THR A 96 5.81 26.55 21.31
CA THR A 96 5.05 26.08 22.46
C THR A 96 4.00 25.05 22.05
N ASN A 97 4.04 23.90 22.74
CA ASN A 97 3.00 22.90 22.76
C ASN A 97 1.66 23.56 23.08
N ASN A 98 0.68 23.45 22.18
CA ASN A 98 -0.76 23.43 22.45
C ASN A 98 -1.50 23.32 21.12
N ASP A 99 -1.80 22.08 20.72
CA ASP A 99 -3.00 21.70 19.95
C ASP A 99 -2.99 20.17 19.81
N GLN A 100 -3.23 19.49 20.93
CA GLN A 100 -3.58 18.07 20.94
C GLN A 100 -5.06 17.93 20.60
N ASP A 101 -5.40 18.07 19.33
CA ASP A 101 -6.70 17.60 18.81
C ASP A 101 -6.62 17.23 17.31
N ALA A 102 -5.46 16.72 16.90
CA ALA A 102 -5.32 16.01 15.62
C ALA A 102 -6.08 14.69 15.74
N LYS A 103 -7.36 14.71 15.33
CA LYS A 103 -8.19 13.53 15.07
C LYS A 103 -7.30 12.41 14.54
N GLN A 104 -7.15 11.35 15.34
CA GLN A 104 -6.58 10.08 14.89
C GLN A 104 -7.26 9.75 13.56
N PRO A 105 -6.51 9.67 12.44
CA PRO A 105 -7.13 9.33 11.17
C PRO A 105 -7.83 7.98 11.36
N THR A 106 -9.11 7.93 11.02
CA THR A 106 -9.91 6.70 11.09
C THR A 106 -9.09 5.56 10.52
N SER A 107 -8.94 4.46 11.27
CA SER A 107 -8.12 3.33 10.84
C SER A 107 -8.56 2.91 9.44
N PRO A 108 -7.69 3.01 8.43
CA PRO A 108 -8.08 2.80 7.05
C PRO A 108 -8.45 1.34 6.77
N PRO A 109 -9.16 1.07 5.66
CA PRO A 109 -9.65 -0.28 5.36
C PRO A 109 -8.49 -1.28 5.32
N GLU A 110 -8.61 -2.33 6.14
CA GLU A 110 -7.64 -3.42 6.17
C GLU A 110 -7.63 -4.20 4.84
N SER A 111 -6.52 -4.88 4.59
CA SER A 111 -6.40 -5.91 3.55
C SER A 111 -7.65 -6.79 3.45
N THR A 112 -8.22 -6.86 2.24
CA THR A 112 -9.34 -7.78 1.97
C THR A 112 -8.84 -9.21 1.81
N PHE A 113 -7.65 -9.41 1.23
CA PHE A 113 -7.10 -10.76 1.02
C PHE A 113 -6.69 -11.43 2.35
N LYS A 114 -6.47 -10.67 3.43
CA LYS A 114 -6.34 -11.21 4.79
C LYS A 114 -7.53 -12.08 5.21
N LYS A 115 -8.74 -11.79 4.70
CA LYS A 115 -9.94 -12.61 4.95
C LYS A 115 -9.92 -13.97 4.26
N LEU A 116 -9.06 -14.15 3.25
CA LEU A 116 -8.89 -15.39 2.51
C LEU A 116 -7.79 -16.30 3.09
N LYS A 117 -7.10 -15.85 4.14
CA LYS A 117 -6.14 -16.67 4.87
C LYS A 117 -6.84 -17.80 5.64
N PRO A 118 -6.09 -18.84 6.05
CA PRO A 118 -6.56 -19.80 7.03
C PRO A 118 -7.19 -19.09 8.23
N SER A 119 -8.47 -19.36 8.48
CA SER A 119 -9.24 -18.69 9.51
C SER A 119 -9.05 -19.36 10.87
N ARG A 120 -8.83 -18.56 11.92
CA ARG A 120 -8.80 -19.03 13.32
C ARG A 120 -10.12 -19.65 13.79
N ASN A 121 -11.23 -19.34 13.11
CA ASN A 121 -12.54 -19.95 13.40
C ASN A 121 -12.59 -21.44 13.00
N ARG A 122 -11.64 -21.91 12.18
CA ARG A 122 -11.59 -23.29 11.68
C ARG A 122 -10.30 -24.02 12.07
N TYR A 123 -9.22 -23.30 12.34
CA TYR A 123 -7.91 -23.88 12.58
C TYR A 123 -7.20 -23.28 13.80
N THR A 124 -6.51 -24.12 14.57
CA THR A 124 -5.45 -23.66 15.48
C THR A 124 -4.21 -23.37 14.63
N LEU A 125 -3.83 -22.10 14.51
CA LEU A 125 -2.69 -21.70 13.71
C LEU A 125 -1.39 -21.95 14.48
N VAL A 126 -0.51 -22.76 13.91
CA VAL A 126 0.79 -23.14 14.53
C VAL A 126 1.83 -22.02 14.38
N ARG A 127 1.67 -21.17 13.36
CA ARG A 127 2.47 -19.98 13.13
C ARG A 127 1.56 -18.85 12.67
N ASP A 128 1.76 -17.66 13.23
CA ASP A 128 1.32 -16.43 12.59
C ASP A 128 2.41 -16.07 11.58
N GLU A 129 2.36 -16.68 10.39
CA GLU A 129 3.30 -16.33 9.33
C GLU A 129 2.87 -14.99 8.72
N LEU A 130 3.59 -13.91 9.10
CA LEU A 130 3.92 -12.69 8.32
C LEU A 130 4.72 -11.68 9.16
#